data_AF-A0A927BQZ1-F1
#
_entry.id   AF-A0A927BQZ1-F1
#
_cell.length_a   1.000
_cell.length_b   1.000
_cell.length_c   1.000
_cell.angle_alpha   90.00
_cell.angle_beta   90.00
_cell.angle_gamma   90.00
#
_symmetry.space_group_name_H-M   'P 1'
#
loop_
_entity.id
_entity.type
_entity.pdbx_description
1 polymer ?
#
loop_
_entity_poly.entity_id
_entity_poly.type
_entity_poly.pdbx_seq_one_letter_code
_entity_poly.pdbx_strand_id
1 'polypeptide(L)'
;MKKRSFILVCATAMLLLALTPFRSAYADSPVTSTHFYEAYADEPIVQTALKAGGMTAELAAYLADEASPLALRAAVINAMGWENEPTERAEDYAQQAYGQSLSELAPSELRGDERFVIGYLRAMDDYLDTREAEQWLADARQELPDSFTAALILALVQAQEEMTSAPWPEVWQTIADVAFDSDLEMDMRPEAAEIIIDYMVTYSDKRVINPFAEESRLALHIGESQFALNGETFELDPGYGTAPALIDGRAYLPVRFLTEAVGGDIRWEAATRRVSVQTAHVAIELTIGDKTALVNGQEHELLGAPYISHGRTMLPFRFIGEALGFEVSWEGASGEIGLTLASQSR
;
A
#
# COMPACT_ATOMS: atom_id res chain seq x y z
N MET A 1 -46.70 -25.51 -51.09
CA MET A 1 -45.27 -25.16 -51.28
C MET A 1 -45.10 -23.64 -51.24
N LYS A 2 -44.42 -23.11 -50.21
CA LYS A 2 -43.76 -21.78 -50.12
C LYS A 2 -43.41 -21.59 -48.62
N LYS A 3 -42.30 -22.19 -48.17
CA LYS A 3 -40.96 -21.61 -47.94
C LYS A 3 -40.96 -20.39 -47.00
N ARG A 4 -40.26 -20.60 -45.87
CA ARG A 4 -39.92 -19.68 -44.78
C ARG A 4 -39.20 -18.43 -45.29
N SER A 5 -39.43 -17.30 -44.64
CA SER A 5 -38.42 -16.26 -44.37
C SER A 5 -38.88 -15.47 -43.16
N PHE A 6 -38.18 -15.66 -42.04
CA PHE A 6 -38.39 -14.98 -40.76
C PHE A 6 -37.23 -13.99 -40.63
N ILE A 7 -37.47 -12.71 -40.94
CA ILE A 7 -36.52 -11.60 -40.78
C ILE A 7 -37.35 -10.32 -40.49
N LEU A 8 -36.78 -9.40 -39.70
CA LEU A 8 -37.29 -8.12 -39.15
C LEU A 8 -38.06 -8.27 -37.82
N VAL A 9 -37.74 -7.63 -36.68
CA VAL A 9 -36.72 -6.65 -36.27
C VAL A 9 -36.49 -6.90 -34.78
N CYS A 10 -35.26 -7.20 -34.35
CA CYS A 10 -34.83 -7.02 -32.96
C CYS A 10 -33.66 -6.05 -33.00
N ALA A 11 -33.98 -4.79 -33.26
CA ALA A 11 -33.14 -3.65 -32.92
C ALA A 11 -33.79 -3.00 -31.70
N THR A 12 -32.96 -2.52 -30.78
CA THR A 12 -33.27 -1.83 -29.51
C THR A 12 -33.51 -2.69 -28.27
N ALA A 13 -32.50 -3.48 -27.89
CA ALA A 13 -32.27 -3.86 -26.48
C ALA A 13 -30.78 -4.04 -26.14
N MET A 14 -29.89 -3.27 -26.79
CA MET A 14 -28.46 -3.21 -26.49
C MET A 14 -28.03 -1.74 -26.44
N LEU A 15 -28.54 -0.99 -25.46
CA LEU A 15 -27.98 0.30 -25.07
C LEU A 15 -28.54 0.68 -23.70
N LEU A 16 -27.98 0.09 -22.63
CA LEU A 16 -28.04 0.59 -21.23
C LEU A 16 -27.23 -0.33 -20.30
N LEU A 17 -26.03 -0.74 -20.74
CA LEU A 17 -25.06 -1.50 -19.92
C LEU A 17 -23.66 -0.85 -19.94
N ALA A 18 -23.63 0.46 -20.16
CA ALA A 18 -22.48 1.31 -19.89
C ALA A 18 -23.02 2.46 -19.02
N LEU A 19 -22.36 2.73 -17.89
CA LEU A 19 -22.76 3.59 -16.76
C LEU A 19 -23.29 2.85 -15.52
N THR A 20 -22.79 1.66 -15.21
CA THR A 20 -22.59 1.35 -13.78
C THR A 20 -21.14 1.70 -13.46
N PRO A 21 -20.87 2.69 -12.57
CA PRO A 21 -19.56 2.73 -11.93
C PRO A 21 -19.34 1.34 -11.32
N PHE A 22 -18.08 0.89 -11.31
CA PHE A 22 -17.65 -0.35 -10.67
C PHE A 22 -18.52 -0.63 -9.44
N ARG A 23 -19.17 -1.79 -9.37
CA ARG A 23 -19.73 -2.22 -8.09
C ARG A 23 -18.54 -2.32 -7.16
N SER A 24 -18.37 -1.32 -6.31
CA SER A 24 -17.44 -1.37 -5.19
C SER A 24 -17.81 -2.62 -4.41
N ALA A 25 -16.98 -3.66 -4.51
CA ALA A 25 -16.90 -4.59 -3.40
C ALA A 25 -16.42 -3.71 -2.25
N TYR A 26 -17.24 -3.56 -1.21
CA TYR A 26 -16.77 -2.88 -0.01
C TYR A 26 -15.62 -3.74 0.52
N ALA A 27 -14.42 -3.18 0.59
CA ALA A 27 -13.40 -3.79 1.44
C ALA A 27 -13.93 -3.80 2.88
N ASP A 28 -13.66 -4.90 3.58
CA ASP A 28 -14.07 -5.13 4.96
C ASP A 28 -13.15 -4.35 5.92
N SER A 29 -12.89 -4.83 7.14
CA SER A 29 -12.02 -4.14 8.09
C SER A 29 -10.54 -4.40 7.77
N PRO A 30 -9.69 -3.36 7.60
CA PRO A 30 -8.24 -3.50 7.43
C PRO A 30 -7.55 -4.36 8.48
N VAL A 31 -7.85 -4.09 9.75
CA VAL A 31 -7.22 -4.75 10.91
C VAL A 31 -7.57 -6.23 10.99
N THR A 32 -8.77 -6.61 10.56
CA THR A 32 -9.31 -7.97 10.76
C THR A 32 -9.32 -8.85 9.51
N SER A 33 -9.13 -8.25 8.33
CA SER A 33 -9.10 -8.96 7.03
C SER A 33 -7.69 -9.22 6.50
N THR A 34 -6.66 -8.82 7.23
CA THR A 34 -5.25 -9.02 6.87
C THR A 34 -4.66 -10.13 7.74
N HIS A 35 -4.80 -11.38 7.31
CA HIS A 35 -4.29 -12.57 8.03
C HIS A 35 -2.78 -12.77 7.85
N PHE A 36 -1.99 -11.74 8.14
CA PHE A 36 -0.54 -11.77 7.93
C PHE A 36 0.18 -12.76 8.86
N TYR A 37 -0.48 -13.28 9.89
CA TYR A 37 0.04 -14.41 10.68
C TYR A 37 0.33 -15.64 9.81
N GLU A 38 -0.29 -15.78 8.64
CA GLU A 38 -0.06 -16.89 7.72
C GLU A 38 1.40 -16.99 7.28
N ALA A 39 2.08 -15.86 7.13
CA ALA A 39 3.51 -15.79 6.83
C ALA A 39 4.42 -16.29 7.99
N TYR A 40 3.85 -16.53 9.17
CA TYR A 40 4.51 -17.06 10.36
C TYR A 40 3.92 -18.40 10.81
N ALA A 41 3.17 -19.10 9.94
CA ALA A 41 2.51 -20.35 10.30
C ALA A 41 3.49 -21.47 10.70
N ASP A 42 4.76 -21.37 10.35
CA ASP A 42 5.85 -22.24 10.79
C ASP A 42 6.27 -22.03 12.27
N GLU A 43 5.93 -20.88 12.86
CA GLU A 43 6.30 -20.55 14.23
C GLU A 43 5.38 -21.26 15.25
N PRO A 44 5.92 -22.07 16.19
CA PRO A 44 5.11 -22.82 17.14
C PRO A 44 4.16 -21.94 17.97
N ILE A 45 4.60 -20.73 18.34
CA ILE A 45 3.79 -19.82 19.15
C ILE A 45 2.56 -19.29 18.38
N VAL A 46 2.67 -19.09 17.07
CA VAL A 46 1.54 -18.72 16.21
C VAL A 46 0.54 -19.87 16.13
N GLN A 47 1.02 -21.12 16.06
CA GLN A 47 0.17 -22.30 16.12
C GLN A 47 -0.54 -22.48 17.48
N THR A 48 0.09 -22.04 18.57
CA THR A 48 -0.54 -21.97 19.90
C THR A 48 -1.64 -20.90 19.91
N ALA A 49 -1.36 -19.71 19.37
CA ALA A 49 -2.32 -18.61 19.29
C ALA A 49 -3.58 -18.99 18.48
N LEU A 50 -3.42 -19.63 17.32
CA LEU A 50 -4.54 -20.08 16.46
C LEU A 50 -5.50 -21.07 17.14
N LYS A 51 -5.03 -21.80 18.16
CA LYS A 51 -5.82 -22.78 18.91
C LYS A 51 -6.36 -22.20 20.21
N ALA A 52 -5.88 -21.03 20.60
CA ALA A 52 -6.29 -20.39 21.83
C ALA A 52 -7.66 -19.72 21.64
N GLY A 53 -8.56 -19.90 22.61
CA GLY A 53 -9.84 -19.18 22.65
C GLY A 53 -9.76 -17.82 23.34
N GLY A 54 -8.55 -17.26 23.53
CA GLY A 54 -8.28 -16.08 24.34
C GLY A 54 -6.84 -16.01 24.83
N MET A 55 -6.52 -15.03 25.69
CA MET A 55 -5.17 -14.80 26.20
C MET A 55 -4.78 -15.86 27.25
N THR A 56 -3.81 -16.71 26.93
CA THR A 56 -3.27 -17.72 27.85
C THR A 56 -1.98 -17.24 28.53
N ALA A 57 -1.57 -17.88 29.62
CA ALA A 57 -0.34 -17.51 30.33
C ALA A 57 0.93 -17.69 29.47
N GLU A 58 0.93 -18.68 28.58
CA GLU A 58 2.02 -18.90 27.63
C GLU A 58 2.11 -17.75 26.60
N LEU A 59 0.95 -17.34 26.04
CA LEU A 59 0.89 -16.24 25.08
C LEU A 59 1.26 -14.90 25.75
N ALA A 60 0.73 -14.63 26.95
CA ALA A 60 1.05 -13.43 27.69
C ALA A 60 2.54 -13.34 28.04
N ALA A 61 3.15 -14.45 28.48
CA ALA A 61 4.59 -14.51 28.74
C ALA A 61 5.41 -14.26 27.47
N TYR A 62 5.00 -14.83 26.33
CA TYR A 62 5.68 -14.62 25.07
C TYR A 62 5.61 -13.17 24.57
N LEU A 63 4.42 -12.55 24.68
CA LEU A 63 4.19 -11.16 24.28
C LEU A 63 4.92 -10.14 25.18
N ALA A 64 5.15 -10.47 26.45
CA ALA A 64 5.88 -9.65 27.40
C ALA A 64 7.41 -9.79 27.31
N ASP A 65 7.92 -10.86 26.71
CA ASP A 65 9.35 -11.13 26.60
C ASP A 65 10.03 -10.19 25.59
N GLU A 66 10.90 -9.31 26.08
CA GLU A 66 11.68 -8.36 25.27
C GLU A 66 12.49 -9.06 24.15
N ALA A 67 12.91 -10.31 24.36
CA ALA A 67 13.66 -11.07 23.37
C ALA A 67 12.79 -11.58 22.20
N SER A 68 11.47 -11.61 22.34
CA SER A 68 10.56 -12.00 21.26
C SER A 68 10.52 -10.92 20.17
N PRO A 69 10.75 -11.24 18.88
CA PRO A 69 10.69 -10.25 17.80
C PRO A 69 9.34 -9.55 17.72
N LEU A 70 9.33 -8.23 17.53
CA LEU A 70 8.12 -7.42 17.50
C LEU A 70 7.11 -7.91 16.44
N ALA A 71 7.59 -8.23 15.24
CA ALA A 71 6.75 -8.75 14.15
C ALA A 71 6.10 -10.09 14.49
N LEU A 72 6.78 -10.96 15.23
CA LEU A 72 6.23 -12.24 15.66
C LEU A 72 5.22 -12.06 16.80
N ARG A 73 5.39 -11.05 17.68
CA ARG A 73 4.37 -10.65 18.65
C ARG A 73 3.12 -10.11 17.94
N ALA A 74 3.28 -9.31 16.90
CA ALA A 74 2.17 -8.85 16.06
C ALA A 74 1.45 -10.03 15.39
N ALA A 75 2.19 -10.98 14.82
CA ALA A 75 1.61 -12.18 14.21
C ALA A 75 0.84 -13.05 15.22
N VAL A 76 1.32 -13.18 16.46
CA VAL A 76 0.59 -13.86 17.55
C VAL A 76 -0.74 -13.18 17.86
N ILE A 77 -0.77 -11.84 17.92
CA ILE A 77 -2.00 -11.07 18.14
C ILE A 77 -2.97 -11.24 16.96
N ASN A 78 -2.47 -11.13 15.73
CA ASN A 78 -3.25 -11.33 14.51
C ASN A 78 -3.82 -12.76 14.41
N ALA A 79 -3.07 -13.77 14.86
CA ALA A 79 -3.48 -15.18 14.90
C ALA A 79 -4.54 -15.50 15.95
N MET A 80 -4.53 -14.81 17.12
CA MET A 80 -5.63 -14.91 18.08
C MET A 80 -6.95 -14.38 17.50
N GLY A 81 -6.85 -13.50 16.50
CA GLY A 81 -7.99 -13.00 15.76
C GLY A 81 -8.85 -12.02 16.55
N TRP A 82 -10.09 -11.89 16.11
CA TRP A 82 -11.07 -10.92 16.58
C TRP A 82 -12.44 -11.61 16.73
N GLU A 83 -13.38 -10.95 17.40
CA GLU A 83 -14.75 -11.42 17.56
C GLU A 83 -15.76 -10.31 17.25
N ASN A 84 -17.00 -10.68 16.93
CA ASN A 84 -18.06 -9.70 16.62
C ASN A 84 -18.47 -8.87 17.86
N GLU A 85 -18.22 -9.40 19.05
CA GLU A 85 -18.41 -8.70 20.32
C GLU A 85 -17.02 -8.36 20.87
N PRO A 86 -16.84 -7.20 21.53
CA PRO A 86 -15.55 -6.84 22.08
C PRO A 86 -15.00 -7.89 23.03
N THR A 87 -13.68 -8.13 22.96
CA THR A 87 -12.98 -9.05 23.87
C THR A 87 -12.16 -8.29 24.91
N GLU A 88 -11.65 -9.01 25.92
CA GLU A 88 -10.84 -8.44 27.01
C GLU A 88 -9.38 -8.94 26.95
N ARG A 89 -8.85 -9.26 25.77
CA ARG A 89 -7.50 -9.88 25.64
C ARG A 89 -6.39 -8.95 26.11
N ALA A 90 -6.52 -7.64 25.92
CA ALA A 90 -5.59 -6.64 26.45
C ALA A 90 -5.63 -6.56 27.98
N GLU A 91 -6.81 -6.68 28.59
CA GLU A 91 -6.97 -6.73 30.06
C GLU A 91 -6.38 -8.02 30.63
N ASP A 92 -6.69 -9.17 30.01
CA ASP A 92 -6.12 -10.47 30.40
C ASP A 92 -4.59 -10.49 30.25
N TYR A 93 -4.05 -9.83 29.22
CA TYR A 93 -2.61 -9.67 29.04
C TYR A 93 -2.01 -8.83 30.17
N ALA A 94 -2.62 -7.68 30.50
CA ALA A 94 -2.15 -6.81 31.55
C ALA A 94 -2.09 -7.54 32.91
N GLN A 95 -3.13 -8.30 33.23
CA GLN A 95 -3.19 -9.09 34.46
C GLN A 95 -2.13 -10.20 34.51
N GLN A 96 -1.87 -10.87 33.38
CA GLN A 96 -0.92 -11.98 33.33
C GLN A 96 0.54 -11.54 33.26
N ALA A 97 0.84 -10.48 32.50
CA ALA A 97 2.19 -9.96 32.30
C ALA A 97 2.66 -9.05 33.44
N TYR A 98 1.77 -8.21 33.98
CA TYR A 98 2.14 -7.18 34.98
C TYR A 98 1.48 -7.37 36.33
N GLY A 99 0.48 -8.26 36.44
CA GLY A 99 -0.28 -8.44 37.68
C GLY A 99 -1.18 -7.24 38.02
N GLN A 100 -1.55 -6.43 37.03
CA GLN A 100 -2.32 -5.19 37.17
C GLN A 100 -3.47 -5.15 36.16
N SER A 101 -4.50 -4.36 36.44
CA SER A 101 -5.50 -4.06 35.41
C SER A 101 -4.89 -3.17 34.33
N LEU A 102 -5.38 -3.27 33.09
CA LEU A 102 -4.92 -2.40 31.99
C LEU A 102 -5.10 -0.92 32.32
N SER A 103 -6.18 -0.59 33.05
CA SER A 103 -6.48 0.79 33.48
C SER A 103 -5.49 1.36 34.50
N GLU A 104 -4.70 0.51 35.16
CA GLU A 104 -3.70 0.89 36.16
C GLU A 104 -2.30 1.07 35.56
N LEU A 105 -2.06 0.53 34.36
CA LEU A 105 -0.78 0.65 33.67
C LEU A 105 -0.58 2.08 33.16
N ALA A 106 0.55 2.70 33.53
CA ALA A 106 0.96 3.99 33.00
C ALA A 106 1.76 3.81 31.70
N PRO A 107 1.29 4.29 30.52
CA PRO A 107 2.01 4.14 29.27
C PRO A 107 3.46 4.64 29.35
N SER A 108 3.69 5.74 30.05
CA SER A 108 5.01 6.35 30.23
C SER A 108 6.03 5.48 30.98
N GLU A 109 5.58 4.45 31.70
CA GLU A 109 6.45 3.53 32.44
C GLU A 109 6.77 2.25 31.65
N LEU A 110 6.12 2.05 30.51
CA LEU A 110 6.30 0.90 29.63
C LEU A 110 7.27 1.21 28.49
N ARG A 111 7.97 0.18 28.00
CA ARG A 111 8.80 0.26 26.79
C ARG A 111 7.94 0.40 25.53
N GLY A 112 8.56 0.81 24.42
CA GLY A 112 7.88 0.92 23.12
C GLY A 112 7.23 -0.39 22.66
N ASP A 113 7.91 -1.53 22.80
CA ASP A 113 7.39 -2.84 22.41
C ASP A 113 6.22 -3.30 23.28
N GLU A 114 6.21 -2.93 24.57
CA GLU A 114 5.11 -3.22 25.49
C GLU A 114 3.87 -2.39 25.16
N ARG A 115 4.05 -1.09 24.87
CA ARG A 115 2.98 -0.20 24.41
C ARG A 115 2.38 -0.70 23.09
N PHE A 116 3.24 -1.18 22.19
CA PHE A 116 2.82 -1.74 20.91
C PHE A 116 1.90 -2.95 21.08
N VAL A 117 2.30 -3.92 21.92
CA VAL A 117 1.51 -5.13 22.20
C VAL A 117 0.14 -4.76 22.78
N ILE A 118 0.11 -3.86 23.75
CA ILE A 118 -1.14 -3.38 24.35
C ILE A 118 -2.01 -2.70 23.29
N GLY A 119 -1.45 -1.75 22.54
CA GLY A 119 -2.17 -1.02 21.51
C GLY A 119 -2.78 -1.95 20.46
N TYR A 120 -2.02 -2.92 19.96
CA TYR A 120 -2.53 -3.83 18.94
C TYR A 120 -3.57 -4.83 19.49
N LEU A 121 -3.40 -5.33 20.72
CA LEU A 121 -4.44 -6.13 21.40
C LEU A 121 -5.74 -5.33 21.53
N ARG A 122 -5.66 -4.05 21.91
CA ARG A 122 -6.85 -3.19 22.03
C ARG A 122 -7.55 -2.96 20.68
N ALA A 123 -6.80 -2.81 19.60
CA ALA A 123 -7.39 -2.71 18.26
C ALA A 123 -8.10 -4.00 17.84
N MET A 124 -7.58 -5.17 18.23
CA MET A 124 -8.21 -6.46 17.96
C MET A 124 -9.38 -6.77 18.91
N ASP A 125 -9.35 -6.25 20.14
CA ASP A 125 -10.43 -6.36 21.12
C ASP A 125 -11.67 -5.59 20.67
N ASP A 126 -11.52 -4.39 20.11
CA ASP A 126 -12.62 -3.59 19.56
C ASP A 126 -12.20 -2.84 18.29
N TYR A 127 -12.22 -3.54 17.17
CA TYR A 127 -11.85 -2.97 15.86
C TYR A 127 -12.86 -1.92 15.34
N LEU A 128 -14.01 -1.76 16.02
CA LEU A 128 -15.01 -0.74 15.69
C LEU A 128 -14.74 0.61 16.37
N ASP A 129 -13.95 0.63 17.46
CA ASP A 129 -13.49 1.86 18.14
C ASP A 129 -11.99 1.78 18.45
N THR A 130 -11.18 2.19 17.47
CA THR A 130 -9.72 2.03 17.55
C THR A 130 -8.98 3.22 18.15
N ARG A 131 -9.69 4.28 18.58
CA ARG A 131 -9.07 5.56 18.97
C ARG A 131 -8.09 5.46 20.14
N GLU A 132 -8.40 4.64 21.13
CA GLU A 132 -7.45 4.42 22.23
C GLU A 132 -6.29 3.52 21.79
N ALA A 133 -6.55 2.49 20.98
CA ALA A 133 -5.50 1.62 20.44
C ALA A 133 -4.48 2.40 19.59
N GLU A 134 -4.96 3.34 18.76
CA GLU A 134 -4.13 4.23 17.96
C GLU A 134 -3.18 5.06 18.85
N GLN A 135 -3.66 5.62 19.97
CA GLN A 135 -2.81 6.39 20.88
C GLN A 135 -1.67 5.54 21.45
N TRP A 136 -1.96 4.31 21.88
CA TRP A 136 -0.95 3.38 22.37
C TRP A 136 0.09 3.03 21.29
N LEU A 137 -0.36 2.80 20.06
CA LEU A 137 0.53 2.50 18.94
C LEU A 137 1.35 3.71 18.48
N ALA A 138 0.79 4.91 18.51
CA ALA A 138 1.51 6.15 18.21
C ALA A 138 2.60 6.44 19.25
N ASP A 139 2.31 6.21 20.53
CA ASP A 139 3.31 6.32 21.60
C ASP A 139 4.39 5.23 21.50
N ALA A 140 4.03 4.03 21.05
CA ALA A 140 5.00 2.97 20.74
C ALA A 140 5.92 3.37 19.57
N ARG A 141 5.33 3.94 18.50
CA ARG A 141 6.04 4.37 17.28
C ARG A 141 7.09 5.45 17.54
N GLN A 142 6.90 6.28 18.57
CA GLN A 142 7.89 7.28 18.99
C GLN A 142 9.15 6.64 19.59
N GLU A 143 9.01 5.51 20.28
CA GLU A 143 10.12 4.75 20.88
C GLU A 143 10.73 3.73 19.90
N LEU A 144 9.99 3.39 18.84
CA LEU A 144 10.38 2.47 17.77
C LEU A 144 10.42 3.20 16.42
N PRO A 145 11.27 4.26 16.28
CA PRO A 145 11.26 5.16 15.13
C PRO A 145 11.56 4.47 13.79
N ASP A 146 12.33 3.39 13.83
CA ASP A 146 12.87 2.73 12.65
C ASP A 146 12.12 1.42 12.31
N SER A 147 11.24 0.92 13.20
CA SER A 147 10.57 -0.38 13.00
C SER A 147 9.48 -0.31 11.93
N PHE A 148 9.64 -1.09 10.86
CA PHE A 148 8.61 -1.27 9.84
C PHE A 148 7.33 -1.89 10.43
N THR A 149 7.46 -2.90 11.30
CA THR A 149 6.32 -3.52 11.99
C THR A 149 5.50 -2.49 12.78
N ALA A 150 6.18 -1.66 13.59
CA ALA A 150 5.51 -0.65 14.40
C ALA A 150 4.78 0.37 13.52
N ALA A 151 5.42 0.80 12.43
CA ALA A 151 4.83 1.73 11.46
C ALA A 151 3.61 1.13 10.76
N LEU A 152 3.73 -0.09 10.23
CA LEU A 152 2.69 -0.71 9.40
C LEU A 152 1.45 -1.07 10.22
N ILE A 153 1.63 -1.60 11.44
CA ILE A 153 0.48 -1.94 12.30
C ILE A 153 -0.22 -0.69 12.83
N LEU A 154 0.51 0.39 13.16
CA LEU A 154 -0.11 1.68 13.46
C LEU A 154 -0.93 2.18 12.26
N ALA A 155 -0.34 2.19 11.06
CA ALA A 155 -1.01 2.62 9.84
C ALA A 155 -2.27 1.77 9.54
N LEU A 156 -2.23 0.47 9.80
CA LEU A 156 -3.39 -0.42 9.63
C LEU A 156 -4.54 -0.07 10.59
N VAL A 157 -4.22 0.28 11.83
CA VAL A 157 -5.20 0.73 12.83
C VAL A 157 -5.75 2.12 12.47
N GLN A 158 -4.93 3.03 11.97
CA GLN A 158 -5.38 4.33 11.47
C GLN A 158 -6.32 4.18 10.26
N ALA A 159 -5.96 3.31 9.31
CA ALA A 159 -6.79 2.99 8.16
C ALA A 159 -8.17 2.43 8.56
N GLN A 160 -8.26 1.67 9.66
CA GLN A 160 -9.52 1.18 10.21
C GLN A 160 -10.45 2.32 10.68
N GLU A 161 -9.91 3.33 11.38
CA GLU A 161 -10.66 4.52 11.81
C GLU A 161 -11.08 5.37 10.60
N GLU A 162 -10.16 5.56 9.65
CA GLU A 162 -10.37 6.35 8.43
C GLU A 162 -11.43 5.76 7.52
N MET A 163 -11.59 4.43 7.47
CA MET A 163 -12.63 3.77 6.66
C MET A 163 -14.05 4.28 6.97
N THR A 164 -14.29 4.76 8.19
CA THR A 164 -15.60 5.28 8.61
C THR A 164 -15.75 6.80 8.43
N SER A 165 -14.65 7.52 8.20
CA SER A 165 -14.59 8.98 8.35
C SER A 165 -13.95 9.72 7.16
N ALA A 166 -13.18 9.02 6.32
CA ALA A 166 -12.40 9.57 5.22
C ALA A 166 -12.78 8.96 3.84
N PRO A 167 -12.49 9.65 2.73
CA PRO A 167 -12.50 9.05 1.40
C PRO A 167 -11.54 7.86 1.28
N TRP A 168 -11.93 6.85 0.52
CA TRP A 168 -11.16 5.62 0.30
C TRP A 168 -9.68 5.83 -0.13
N PRO A 169 -9.35 6.80 -1.00
CA PRO A 169 -7.96 7.05 -1.35
C PRO A 169 -7.09 7.49 -0.17
N GLU A 170 -7.66 8.14 0.85
CA GLU A 170 -6.92 8.54 2.06
C GLU A 170 -6.55 7.31 2.89
N VAL A 171 -7.47 6.34 3.01
CA VAL A 171 -7.23 5.05 3.70
C VAL A 171 -6.02 4.30 3.11
N TRP A 172 -5.89 4.32 1.77
CA TRP A 172 -4.72 3.73 1.11
C TRP A 172 -3.45 4.54 1.36
N GLN A 173 -3.52 5.87 1.34
CA GLN A 173 -2.33 6.72 1.46
C GLN A 173 -1.57 6.47 2.77
N THR A 174 -2.29 6.31 3.88
CA THR A 174 -1.73 5.98 5.20
C THR A 174 -0.86 4.72 5.17
N ILE A 175 -1.29 3.71 4.40
CA ILE A 175 -0.52 2.46 4.21
C ILE A 175 0.62 2.65 3.22
N ALA A 176 0.38 3.37 2.12
CA ALA A 176 1.36 3.62 1.08
C ALA A 176 2.60 4.35 1.63
N ASP A 177 2.39 5.33 2.51
CA ASP A 177 3.45 6.10 3.14
C ASP A 177 4.43 5.21 3.92
N VAL A 178 3.95 4.11 4.51
CA VAL A 178 4.79 3.12 5.19
C VAL A 178 5.38 2.11 4.21
N ALA A 179 4.57 1.55 3.30
CA ALA A 179 4.99 0.49 2.39
C ALA A 179 6.15 0.90 1.47
N PHE A 180 6.21 2.18 1.10
CA PHE A 180 7.23 2.77 0.23
C PHE A 180 8.29 3.58 0.98
N ASP A 181 8.34 3.50 2.32
CA ASP A 181 9.39 4.12 3.12
C ASP A 181 10.60 3.18 3.23
N SER A 182 11.64 3.49 2.45
CA SER A 182 12.90 2.74 2.44
C SER A 182 13.81 3.02 3.64
N ASP A 183 13.49 4.01 4.47
CA ASP A 183 14.27 4.35 5.66
C ASP A 183 13.91 3.47 6.86
N LEU A 184 12.78 2.74 6.81
CA LEU A 184 12.37 1.79 7.84
C LEU A 184 13.19 0.49 7.80
N GLU A 185 13.55 -0.01 8.97
CA GLU A 185 14.12 -1.33 9.17
C GLU A 185 13.03 -2.40 8.99
N MET A 186 13.22 -3.26 8.00
CA MET A 186 12.36 -4.42 7.71
C MET A 186 12.54 -5.52 8.78
N ASP A 187 11.90 -5.32 9.94
CA ASP A 187 11.81 -6.29 11.03
C ASP A 187 10.63 -7.28 10.90
N MET A 188 9.75 -7.05 9.91
CA MET A 188 8.65 -7.95 9.51
C MET A 188 9.08 -8.86 8.35
N ARG A 189 8.62 -10.13 8.36
CA ARG A 189 8.72 -11.02 7.19
C ARG A 189 8.05 -10.35 5.97
N PRO A 190 8.74 -10.23 4.83
CA PRO A 190 8.20 -9.58 3.62
C PRO A 190 6.87 -10.18 3.16
N GLU A 191 6.67 -11.48 3.31
CA GLU A 191 5.44 -12.19 2.96
C GLU A 191 4.26 -11.74 3.84
N ALA A 192 4.53 -11.35 5.09
CA ALA A 192 3.51 -10.79 5.97
C ALA A 192 3.10 -9.38 5.54
N ALA A 193 4.09 -8.57 5.14
CA ALA A 193 3.84 -7.24 4.59
C ALA A 193 3.08 -7.35 3.25
N GLU A 194 3.44 -8.31 2.38
CA GLU A 194 2.75 -8.58 1.13
C GLU A 194 1.25 -8.84 1.35
N ILE A 195 0.89 -9.70 2.30
CA ILE A 195 -0.52 -9.99 2.66
C ILE A 195 -1.28 -8.72 3.08
N ILE A 196 -0.66 -7.87 3.91
CA ILE A 196 -1.28 -6.61 4.35
C ILE A 196 -1.47 -5.68 3.15
N ILE A 197 -0.41 -5.47 2.38
CA ILE A 197 -0.43 -4.53 1.27
C ILE A 197 -1.41 -4.98 0.19
N ASP A 198 -1.42 -6.26 -0.22
CA ASP A 198 -2.35 -6.79 -1.22
C ASP A 198 -3.81 -6.53 -0.88
N TYR A 199 -4.17 -6.68 0.39
CA TYR A 199 -5.49 -6.30 0.87
C TYR A 199 -5.71 -4.79 0.80
N MET A 200 -4.76 -4.00 1.31
CA MET A 200 -4.90 -2.55 1.38
C MET A 200 -4.94 -1.87 0.01
N VAL A 201 -4.31 -2.44 -1.04
CA VAL A 201 -4.41 -1.87 -2.39
C VAL A 201 -5.85 -1.87 -2.90
N THR A 202 -6.75 -2.69 -2.34
CA THR A 202 -8.17 -2.69 -2.71
C THR A 202 -8.90 -1.39 -2.32
N TYR A 203 -8.33 -0.58 -1.43
CA TYR A 203 -8.82 0.76 -1.11
C TYR A 203 -8.35 1.84 -2.09
N SER A 204 -7.32 1.53 -2.88
CA SER A 204 -6.79 2.46 -3.87
C SER A 204 -7.75 2.58 -5.07
N ASP A 205 -7.94 3.81 -5.56
CA ASP A 205 -8.58 4.04 -6.85
C ASP A 205 -7.58 3.95 -8.03
N LYS A 206 -6.29 3.68 -7.72
CA LYS A 206 -5.18 3.58 -8.67
C LYS A 206 -4.69 2.14 -8.82
N ARG A 207 -3.82 1.94 -9.81
CA ARG A 207 -3.05 0.70 -9.98
C ARG A 207 -1.71 0.90 -9.31
N VAL A 208 -1.57 0.38 -8.10
CA VAL A 208 -0.36 0.51 -7.29
C VAL A 208 0.36 -0.84 -7.27
N ILE A 209 1.69 -0.81 -7.29
CA ILE A 209 2.49 -2.02 -7.15
C ILE A 209 2.60 -2.41 -5.67
N ASN A 210 2.72 -3.69 -5.39
CA ASN A 210 3.09 -4.14 -4.05
C ASN A 210 4.62 -4.23 -3.96
N PRO A 211 5.30 -3.42 -3.12
CA PRO A 211 6.76 -3.45 -3.04
C PRO A 211 7.33 -4.73 -2.42
N PHE A 212 6.49 -5.55 -1.79
CA PHE A 212 6.88 -6.81 -1.14
C PHE A 212 6.59 -8.06 -1.99
N ALA A 213 5.84 -7.93 -3.09
CA ALA A 213 5.59 -9.04 -4.00
C ALA A 213 6.90 -9.61 -4.57
N GLU A 214 6.94 -10.93 -4.79
CA GLU A 214 8.11 -11.61 -5.38
C GLU A 214 8.49 -11.00 -6.75
N GLU A 215 7.50 -10.63 -7.54
CA GLU A 215 7.65 -9.90 -8.78
C GLU A 215 6.67 -8.72 -8.84
N SER A 216 7.20 -7.50 -8.89
CA SER A 216 6.45 -6.28 -9.21
C SER A 216 7.03 -5.65 -10.47
N ARG A 217 6.44 -6.00 -11.62
CA ARG A 217 6.88 -5.55 -12.94
C ARG A 217 5.76 -4.85 -13.71
N LEU A 218 6.03 -3.61 -14.09
CA LEU A 218 5.26 -2.87 -15.07
C LEU A 218 5.94 -3.03 -16.44
N ALA A 219 5.19 -3.52 -17.43
CA ALA A 219 5.63 -3.57 -18.82
C ALA A 219 4.74 -2.67 -19.69
N LEU A 220 5.37 -1.71 -20.38
CA LEU A 220 4.70 -0.76 -21.26
C LEU A 220 5.29 -0.86 -22.66
N HIS A 221 4.51 -0.53 -23.69
CA HIS A 221 4.99 -0.52 -25.08
C HIS A 221 4.81 0.86 -25.72
N ILE A 222 5.78 1.27 -26.55
CA ILE A 222 5.68 2.52 -27.31
C ILE A 222 4.41 2.54 -28.16
N GLY A 223 3.60 3.59 -28.00
CA GLY A 223 2.38 3.81 -28.76
C GLY A 223 1.15 3.06 -28.24
N GLU A 224 1.28 2.24 -27.20
CA GLU A 224 0.17 1.51 -26.60
C GLU A 224 -0.36 2.22 -25.35
N SER A 225 -1.68 2.36 -25.25
CA SER A 225 -2.33 2.98 -24.09
C SER A 225 -2.62 1.98 -22.96
N GLN A 226 -2.00 0.81 -23.03
CA GLN A 226 -2.12 -0.27 -22.05
C GLN A 226 -0.75 -0.60 -21.48
N PHE A 227 -0.75 -1.15 -20.27
CA PHE A 227 0.43 -1.71 -19.63
C PHE A 227 0.07 -3.05 -19.00
N ALA A 228 1.07 -3.91 -18.82
CA ALA A 228 0.93 -5.11 -18.00
C ALA A 228 1.53 -4.87 -16.61
N LEU A 229 0.78 -5.22 -15.56
CA LEU A 229 1.28 -5.38 -14.19
C LEU A 229 1.25 -6.87 -13.89
N ASN A 230 2.43 -7.47 -13.69
CA ASN A 230 2.57 -8.90 -13.37
C ASN A 230 1.83 -9.83 -14.37
N GLY A 231 1.80 -9.41 -15.64
CA GLY A 231 1.15 -10.14 -16.74
C GLY A 231 -0.33 -9.78 -16.96
N GLU A 232 -1.00 -9.12 -16.01
CA GLU A 232 -2.36 -8.62 -16.19
C GLU A 232 -2.37 -7.26 -16.89
N THR A 233 -3.26 -7.08 -17.88
CA THR A 233 -3.28 -5.88 -18.72
C THR A 233 -4.30 -4.84 -18.25
N PHE A 234 -3.87 -3.59 -18.16
CA PHE A 234 -4.67 -2.44 -17.72
C PHE A 234 -4.52 -1.25 -18.66
N GLU A 235 -5.48 -0.33 -18.64
CA GLU A 235 -5.34 0.96 -19.33
C GLU A 235 -4.44 1.89 -18.51
N LEU A 236 -3.47 2.51 -19.17
CA LEU A 236 -2.46 3.38 -18.54
C LEU A 236 -3.09 4.64 -17.95
N ASP A 237 -4.04 5.21 -18.66
CA ASP A 237 -4.68 6.48 -18.32
C ASP A 237 -6.15 6.47 -18.73
N PRO A 238 -7.02 5.84 -17.90
CA PRO A 238 -8.41 5.57 -18.23
C PRO A 238 -9.16 6.77 -18.81
N GLY A 239 -9.55 6.66 -20.08
CA GLY A 239 -10.36 7.67 -20.77
C GLY A 239 -9.57 8.81 -21.43
N TYR A 240 -8.23 8.79 -21.40
CA TYR A 240 -7.38 9.80 -22.03
C TYR A 240 -6.60 9.25 -23.24
N GLY A 241 -6.42 7.93 -23.32
CA GLY A 241 -5.70 7.28 -24.43
C GLY A 241 -4.22 7.64 -24.49
N THR A 242 -3.64 8.04 -23.36
CA THR A 242 -2.23 8.40 -23.26
C THR A 242 -1.36 7.15 -23.41
N ALA A 243 -0.29 7.26 -24.21
CA ALA A 243 0.63 6.16 -24.49
C ALA A 243 2.09 6.59 -24.34
N PRO A 244 3.01 5.66 -24.03
CA PRO A 244 4.44 5.89 -24.12
C PRO A 244 4.84 6.38 -25.51
N ALA A 245 5.79 7.32 -25.59
CA ALA A 245 6.20 7.92 -26.86
C ALA A 245 7.71 7.85 -27.05
N LEU A 246 8.16 7.58 -28.29
CA LEU A 246 9.57 7.62 -28.67
C LEU A 246 9.85 8.91 -29.45
N ILE A 247 10.61 9.84 -28.86
CA ILE A 247 10.95 11.13 -29.46
C ILE A 247 12.47 11.28 -29.44
N ASP A 248 13.07 11.53 -30.61
CA ASP A 248 14.52 11.69 -30.78
C ASP A 248 15.34 10.58 -30.07
N GLY A 249 14.88 9.34 -30.22
CA GLY A 249 15.50 8.15 -29.61
C GLY A 249 15.33 8.02 -28.10
N ARG A 250 14.42 8.78 -27.48
CA ARG A 250 14.13 8.75 -26.04
C ARG A 250 12.69 8.35 -25.81
N ALA A 251 12.48 7.37 -24.93
CA ALA A 251 11.15 6.99 -24.49
C ALA A 251 10.64 7.95 -23.41
N TYR A 252 9.37 8.33 -23.53
CA TYR A 252 8.67 9.22 -22.62
C TYR A 252 7.45 8.52 -22.05
N LEU A 253 7.23 8.66 -20.75
CA LEU A 253 6.07 8.12 -20.05
C LEU A 253 5.26 9.23 -19.37
N PRO A 254 3.95 9.02 -19.17
CA PRO A 254 3.13 9.89 -18.34
C PRO A 254 3.62 9.82 -16.89
N VAL A 255 4.09 10.94 -16.35
CA VAL A 255 4.68 10.95 -15.00
C VAL A 255 3.67 10.55 -13.91
N ARG A 256 2.40 10.96 -14.06
CA ARG A 256 1.32 10.63 -13.12
C ARG A 256 1.19 9.13 -12.90
N PHE A 257 1.21 8.35 -13.98
CA PHE A 257 1.07 6.89 -13.91
C PHE A 257 2.16 6.27 -13.03
N LEU A 258 3.41 6.68 -13.22
CA LEU A 258 4.53 6.15 -12.46
C LEU A 258 4.50 6.58 -11.00
N THR A 259 4.14 7.84 -10.75
CA THR A 259 3.99 8.39 -9.41
C THR A 259 2.89 7.68 -8.62
N GLU A 260 1.71 7.54 -9.21
CA GLU A 260 0.57 6.84 -8.58
C GLU A 260 0.88 5.35 -8.37
N ALA A 261 1.66 4.72 -9.27
CA ALA A 261 2.06 3.31 -9.14
C ALA A 261 2.95 3.02 -7.93
N VAL A 262 3.59 4.02 -7.32
CA VAL A 262 4.41 3.90 -6.10
C VAL A 262 3.79 4.63 -4.90
N GLY A 263 2.46 4.84 -4.93
CA GLY A 263 1.75 5.50 -3.82
C GLY A 263 2.06 6.99 -3.67
N GLY A 264 2.62 7.64 -4.70
CA GLY A 264 2.95 9.05 -4.68
C GLY A 264 1.85 9.96 -5.20
N ASP A 265 1.98 11.24 -4.86
CA ASP A 265 1.16 12.34 -5.30
C ASP A 265 1.82 13.17 -6.40
N ILE A 266 0.98 13.73 -7.27
CA ILE A 266 1.42 14.63 -8.34
C ILE A 266 0.54 15.88 -8.45
N ARG A 267 1.19 17.04 -8.44
CA ARG A 267 0.55 18.35 -8.57
C ARG A 267 1.02 19.09 -9.81
N TRP A 268 0.08 19.76 -10.48
CA TRP A 268 0.34 20.67 -11.59
C TRP A 268 0.05 22.12 -11.20
N GLU A 269 1.00 23.01 -11.44
CA GLU A 269 0.83 24.45 -11.28
C GLU A 269 0.89 25.16 -12.63
N ALA A 270 -0.28 25.58 -13.12
CA ALA A 270 -0.42 26.12 -14.46
C ALA A 270 0.32 27.46 -14.69
N ALA A 271 0.40 28.31 -13.66
CA ALA A 271 1.00 29.65 -13.77
C ALA A 271 2.51 29.59 -14.03
N THR A 272 3.19 28.65 -13.37
CA THR A 272 4.64 28.44 -13.47
C THR A 272 4.99 27.30 -14.42
N ARG A 273 3.99 26.56 -14.90
CA ARG A 273 4.14 25.31 -15.67
C ARG A 273 4.98 24.29 -14.92
N ARG A 274 4.84 24.25 -13.60
CA ARG A 274 5.57 23.36 -12.69
C ARG A 274 4.77 22.10 -12.40
N VAL A 275 5.47 20.96 -12.39
CA VAL A 275 4.96 19.70 -11.85
C VAL A 275 5.75 19.39 -10.59
N SER A 276 5.05 19.01 -9.54
CA SER A 276 5.63 18.52 -8.29
C SER A 276 5.16 17.09 -8.07
N VAL A 277 6.10 16.18 -7.89
CA VAL A 277 5.87 14.79 -7.49
C VAL A 277 6.34 14.65 -6.05
N GLN A 278 5.54 14.00 -5.23
CA GLN A 278 5.85 13.72 -3.83
C GLN A 278 5.56 12.24 -3.57
N THR A 279 6.55 11.50 -3.06
CA THR A 279 6.35 10.20 -2.40
C THR A 279 6.81 10.33 -0.95
N ALA A 280 6.77 9.23 -0.18
CA ALA A 280 7.36 9.18 1.16
C ALA A 280 8.87 9.57 1.16
N HIS A 281 9.60 9.19 0.11
CA HIS A 281 11.07 9.29 0.07
C HIS A 281 11.63 10.27 -0.99
N VAL A 282 10.83 10.69 -1.98
CA VAL A 282 11.29 11.58 -3.05
C VAL A 282 10.34 12.75 -3.32
N ALA A 283 10.92 13.95 -3.37
CA ALA A 283 10.29 15.15 -3.87
C ALA A 283 10.95 15.55 -5.20
N ILE A 284 10.18 15.60 -6.28
CA ILE A 284 10.67 15.99 -7.60
C ILE A 284 9.93 17.24 -8.07
N GLU A 285 10.67 18.29 -8.44
CA GLU A 285 10.11 19.46 -9.10
C GLU A 285 10.68 19.61 -10.51
N LEU A 286 9.79 19.84 -11.48
CA LEU A 286 10.18 20.04 -12.88
C LEU A 286 9.30 21.09 -13.55
N THR A 287 9.84 21.74 -14.58
CA THR A 287 9.12 22.75 -15.37
C THR A 287 9.00 22.30 -16.82
N ILE A 288 7.81 22.42 -17.41
CA ILE A 288 7.59 21.99 -18.80
C ILE A 288 8.48 22.79 -19.76
N GLY A 289 9.27 22.08 -20.56
CA GLY A 289 10.22 22.65 -21.51
C GLY A 289 11.63 22.89 -20.95
N ASP A 290 11.83 22.78 -19.63
CA ASP A 290 13.15 22.86 -19.00
C ASP A 290 13.80 21.48 -18.95
N LYS A 291 15.13 21.43 -19.10
CA LYS A 291 15.92 20.20 -18.93
C LYS A 291 16.51 20.09 -17.54
N THR A 292 16.13 20.95 -16.61
CA THR A 292 16.56 20.87 -15.21
C THR A 292 15.37 20.42 -14.36
N ALA A 293 15.61 19.44 -13.49
CA ALA A 293 14.69 19.02 -12.44
C ALA A 293 15.37 19.16 -11.07
N LEU A 294 14.59 19.37 -10.03
CA LEU A 294 15.05 19.25 -8.65
C LEU A 294 14.59 17.90 -8.10
N VAL A 295 15.51 17.12 -7.53
CA VAL A 295 15.21 15.88 -6.79
C VAL A 295 15.72 16.06 -5.38
N ASN A 296 14.83 16.03 -4.39
CA ASN A 296 15.16 16.32 -2.98
C ASN A 296 15.97 17.63 -2.83
N GLY A 297 15.61 18.65 -3.62
CA GLY A 297 16.26 19.96 -3.65
C GLY A 297 17.58 20.04 -4.43
N GLN A 298 18.09 18.94 -4.99
CA GLN A 298 19.31 18.90 -5.80
C GLN A 298 18.99 18.99 -7.29
N GLU A 299 19.77 19.74 -8.07
CA GLU A 299 19.58 19.88 -9.52
C GLU A 299 20.07 18.64 -10.30
N HIS A 300 19.25 18.17 -11.23
CA HIS A 300 19.54 17.10 -12.16
C HIS A 300 19.23 17.52 -13.61
N GLU A 301 20.15 17.21 -14.52
CA GLU A 301 19.96 17.44 -15.95
C GLU A 301 19.20 16.27 -16.61
N LEU A 302 18.11 16.59 -17.30
CA LEU A 302 17.26 15.68 -18.03
C LEU A 302 17.79 15.49 -19.46
N LEU A 303 17.80 14.24 -19.91
CA LEU A 303 18.17 13.91 -21.29
C LEU A 303 17.21 14.50 -22.33
N GLY A 304 16.00 14.88 -21.92
CA GLY A 304 15.00 15.55 -22.74
C GLY A 304 14.04 16.35 -21.89
N ALA A 305 13.53 17.47 -22.42
CA ALA A 305 12.61 18.32 -21.68
C ALA A 305 11.24 17.62 -21.48
N PRO A 306 10.60 17.77 -20.32
CA PRO A 306 9.21 17.36 -20.12
C PRO A 306 8.30 18.15 -21.06
N TYR A 307 7.26 17.51 -21.58
CA TYR A 307 6.27 18.14 -22.46
C TYR A 307 4.86 17.71 -22.11
N ILE A 308 3.85 18.39 -22.68
CA ILE A 308 2.44 18.01 -22.48
C ILE A 308 1.91 17.35 -23.75
N SER A 309 1.27 16.19 -23.61
CA SER A 309 0.58 15.47 -24.67
C SER A 309 -0.73 14.93 -24.13
N HIS A 310 -1.84 15.12 -24.87
CA HIS A 310 -3.18 14.67 -24.45
C HIS A 310 -3.57 15.10 -23.02
N GLY A 311 -3.11 16.28 -22.57
CA GLY A 311 -3.37 16.76 -21.21
C GLY A 311 -2.59 16.03 -20.12
N ARG A 312 -1.51 15.32 -20.47
CA ARG A 312 -0.58 14.66 -19.54
C ARG A 312 0.83 15.19 -19.70
N THR A 313 1.54 15.29 -18.58
CA THR A 313 2.97 15.55 -18.57
C THR A 313 3.71 14.27 -18.95
N MET A 314 4.53 14.37 -19.97
CA MET A 314 5.39 13.32 -20.50
C MET A 314 6.84 13.62 -20.12
N LEU A 315 7.52 12.64 -19.53
CA LEU A 315 8.89 12.80 -19.02
C LEU A 315 9.78 11.63 -19.49
N PRO A 316 11.09 11.83 -19.74
CA PRO A 316 11.98 10.73 -20.08
C PRO A 316 11.93 9.65 -19.00
N PHE A 317 11.52 8.44 -19.41
CA PHE A 317 11.10 7.39 -18.48
C PHE A 317 12.21 6.95 -17.51
N ARG A 318 13.46 6.92 -17.98
CA ARG A 318 14.59 6.45 -17.18
C ARG A 318 14.84 7.34 -15.96
N PHE A 319 14.87 8.66 -16.16
CA PHE A 319 15.08 9.61 -15.07
C PHE A 319 14.03 9.44 -13.97
N ILE A 320 12.75 9.40 -14.36
CA ILE A 320 11.66 9.32 -13.39
C ILE A 320 11.51 7.94 -12.78
N GLY A 321 11.72 6.87 -13.55
CA GLY A 321 11.71 5.50 -13.04
C GLY A 321 12.79 5.31 -11.98
N GLU A 322 14.03 5.69 -12.28
CA GLU A 322 15.15 5.60 -11.33
C GLU A 322 14.93 6.48 -10.10
N ALA A 323 14.43 7.70 -10.28
CA ALA A 323 14.14 8.61 -9.16
C ALA A 323 13.02 8.08 -8.23
N LEU A 324 12.10 7.27 -8.75
CA LEU A 324 11.03 6.60 -7.99
C LEU A 324 11.43 5.18 -7.52
N GLY A 325 12.70 4.80 -7.67
CA GLY A 325 13.23 3.52 -7.16
C GLY A 325 13.09 2.31 -8.10
N PHE A 326 12.61 2.50 -9.33
CA PHE A 326 12.53 1.40 -10.30
C PHE A 326 13.89 1.06 -10.92
N GLU A 327 14.16 -0.23 -11.07
CA GLU A 327 15.07 -0.73 -12.09
C GLU A 327 14.40 -0.62 -13.46
N VAL A 328 15.10 0.05 -14.39
CA VAL A 328 14.54 0.43 -15.69
C VAL A 328 15.22 -0.35 -16.82
N SER A 329 14.41 -1.01 -17.65
CA SER A 329 14.84 -1.79 -18.81
C SER A 329 14.17 -1.32 -20.10
N TRP A 330 14.86 -1.54 -21.24
CA TRP A 330 14.36 -1.22 -22.57
C TRP A 330 14.70 -2.35 -23.55
N GLU A 331 13.68 -2.87 -24.23
CA GLU A 331 13.85 -3.83 -25.32
C GLU A 331 13.58 -3.14 -26.66
N GLY A 332 14.64 -2.90 -27.43
CA GLY A 332 14.58 -2.14 -28.67
C GLY A 332 13.80 -2.82 -29.78
N ALA A 333 13.72 -4.16 -29.78
CA ALA A 333 13.00 -4.90 -30.82
C ALA A 333 11.48 -4.81 -30.68
N SER A 334 10.97 -4.90 -29.44
CA SER A 334 9.54 -4.83 -29.13
C SER A 334 9.07 -3.43 -28.77
N GLY A 335 10.01 -2.51 -28.49
CA GLY A 335 9.69 -1.20 -27.93
C GLY A 335 9.15 -1.27 -26.50
N GLU A 336 9.48 -2.35 -25.76
CA GLU A 336 9.05 -2.54 -24.39
C GLU A 336 9.90 -1.70 -23.43
N ILE A 337 9.21 -1.03 -22.52
CA ILE A 337 9.74 -0.38 -21.33
C ILE A 337 9.37 -1.26 -20.15
N GLY A 338 10.36 -1.84 -19.49
CA GLY A 338 10.16 -2.61 -18.27
C GLY A 338 10.59 -1.82 -17.05
N LEU A 339 9.73 -1.72 -16.05
CA LEU A 339 10.01 -1.11 -14.76
C LEU A 339 9.80 -2.17 -13.70
N THR A 340 10.85 -2.46 -12.94
CA THR A 340 10.80 -3.46 -11.87
C THR A 340 11.17 -2.77 -10.59
N LEU A 341 10.32 -2.85 -9.58
CA LEU A 341 10.73 -2.47 -8.23
C LEU A 341 11.51 -3.65 -7.66
N ALA A 342 12.73 -3.42 -7.17
CA ALA A 342 13.43 -4.46 -6.44
C ALA A 342 12.56 -4.84 -5.24
N SER A 343 12.19 -6.13 -5.14
CA SER A 343 11.39 -6.59 -4.01
C SER A 343 12.14 -6.25 -2.73
N GLN A 344 11.46 -5.60 -1.79
CA GLN A 344 12.01 -5.32 -0.45
C GLN A 344 12.15 -6.61 0.39
N SER A 345 11.96 -7.79 -0.23
CA SER A 345 12.08 -9.10 0.39
C SER A 345 13.49 -9.67 0.54
N ARG A 346 14.55 -8.87 0.34
CA ARG A 346 15.94 -9.37 0.29
C ARG A 346 16.82 -9.00 1.47
#